data_AF-A0A2R6IBN0-F1
#
_entry.id   AF-A0A2R6IBN0-F1
#
_cell.length_a   1.000
_cell.length_b   1.000
_cell.length_c   1.000
_cell.angle_alpha   90.00
_cell.angle_beta   90.00
_cell.angle_gamma   90.00
#
_symmetry.space_group_name_H-M   'P 1'
#
loop_
_entity.id
_entity.type
_entity.pdbx_description
1 polymer ?
#
loop_
_entity_poly.entity_id
_entity_poly.type
_entity_poly.pdbx_seq_one_letter_code
_entity_poly.pdbx_strand_id
1 'polypeptide(L)' 'MERVTLRIPKQQIEEVERMVETGEYPNRSEAIRAAVREKLNEQDAGTERPSEKRRRRTYKRA' A
#
# COMPACT_ATOMS: atom_id res chain seq x y z
N MET A 1 5.01 -7.93 -13.42
CA MET A 1 4.43 -8.27 -12.11
C MET A 1 4.29 -9.78 -12.03
N GLU A 2 4.58 -10.38 -10.89
CA GLU A 2 4.34 -11.80 -10.63
C GLU A 2 2.84 -12.05 -10.38
N ARG A 3 2.32 -13.24 -10.74
CA ARG A 3 0.91 -13.61 -10.54
C ARG A 3 0.77 -14.46 -9.29
N VAL A 4 -0.18 -14.09 -8.42
CA VAL A 4 -0.45 -14.79 -7.16
C VAL A 4 -1.91 -15.28 -7.15
N THR A 5 -2.15 -16.45 -6.58
CA THR A 5 -3.50 -16.98 -6.29
C THR A 5 -3.68 -17.09 -4.77
N LEU A 6 -4.77 -16.53 -4.24
CA LEU A 6 -5.06 -16.47 -2.81
C LEU A 6 -6.49 -16.95 -2.55
N ARG A 7 -6.74 -17.48 -1.36
CA ARG A 7 -8.10 -17.75 -0.86
C ARG A 7 -8.44 -16.72 0.18
N ILE A 8 -9.52 -15.98 -0.05
CA ILE A 8 -10.03 -14.93 0.84
C ILE A 8 -11.53 -15.11 1.05
N PRO A 9 -12.08 -14.69 2.21
CA PRO A 9 -13.51 -14.75 2.47
C PRO A 9 -14.33 -14.04 1.40
N LYS A 10 -15.50 -14.62 1.04
CA LYS A 10 -16.39 -14.08 0.00
C LYS A 10 -16.78 -12.62 0.27
N GLN A 11 -17.05 -12.30 1.54
CA GLN A 11 -17.39 -10.94 1.97
C GLN A 11 -16.31 -9.92 1.56
N GLN A 12 -15.02 -10.26 1.69
CA GLN A 12 -13.94 -9.37 1.28
C GLN A 12 -13.84 -9.20 -0.23
N ILE A 13 -14.17 -10.25 -1.00
CA ILE A 13 -14.24 -10.17 -2.46
C ILE A 13 -15.38 -9.22 -2.87
N GLU A 14 -16.54 -9.34 -2.22
CA GLU A 14 -17.70 -8.49 -2.47
C GLU A 14 -17.41 -7.01 -2.18
N GLU A 15 -16.67 -6.69 -1.11
CA GLU A 15 -16.21 -5.31 -0.87
C GLU A 15 -15.37 -4.79 -2.04
N VAL A 16 -14.38 -5.57 -2.48
CA VAL A 16 -13.46 -5.20 -3.57
C VAL A 16 -14.22 -5.05 -4.89
N GLU A 17 -15.22 -5.90 -5.15
CA GLU A 17 -16.06 -5.81 -6.33
C GLU A 17 -16.87 -4.51 -6.33
N ARG A 18 -17.45 -4.11 -5.20
CA ARG A 18 -18.16 -2.85 -5.10
C ARG A 18 -17.27 -1.64 -5.36
N MET A 19 -16.01 -1.65 -4.91
CA MET A 19 -15.05 -0.57 -5.22
C MET A 19 -14.75 -0.44 -6.72
N VAL A 20 -14.85 -1.55 -7.46
CA VAL A 20 -14.70 -1.55 -8.92
C VAL A 20 -15.98 -1.07 -9.58
N GLU A 21 -17.14 -1.52 -9.11
CA GLU A 21 -18.45 -1.11 -9.62
C GLU A 21 -18.72 0.39 -9.43
N THR A 22 -18.28 0.97 -8.31
CA THR A 22 -18.35 2.42 -8.07
C THR A 22 -17.37 3.23 -8.92
N GLY A 23 -16.45 2.56 -9.62
CA GLY A 23 -15.43 3.20 -10.46
C GLY A 23 -14.22 3.74 -9.70
N GLU A 24 -14.06 3.40 -8.41
CA GLU A 24 -12.89 3.82 -7.62
C GLU A 24 -11.61 3.16 -8.14
N TYR A 25 -11.72 1.90 -8.58
CA TYR A 25 -10.62 1.16 -9.20
C TYR A 25 -11.03 0.55 -10.54
N PRO A 26 -10.11 0.50 -11.51
CA PRO A 26 -10.41 -0.03 -12.85
C PRO A 26 -10.65 -1.55 -12.86
N ASN A 27 -10.14 -2.28 -11.87
CA ASN A 27 -10.36 -3.73 -11.72
C ASN A 27 -9.97 -4.19 -10.30
N ARG A 28 -10.39 -5.42 -9.95
CA ARG A 28 -10.11 -6.04 -8.64
C ARG A 28 -8.62 -6.12 -8.31
N SER A 29 -7.77 -6.36 -9.32
CA SER A 29 -6.33 -6.50 -9.09
C SER A 29 -5.68 -5.16 -8.71
N GLU A 30 -6.15 -4.05 -9.27
CA GLU A 30 -5.68 -2.71 -8.90
C GLU A 30 -6.15 -2.32 -7.49
N ALA A 31 -7.42 -2.57 -7.15
CA ALA A 31 -7.94 -2.33 -5.80
C ALA A 31 -7.12 -3.09 -4.74
N ILE A 32 -6.88 -4.38 -4.95
CA ILE A 32 -6.09 -5.21 -4.03
C ILE A 32 -4.64 -4.72 -3.96
N ARG A 33 -4.02 -4.38 -5.11
CA ARG A 33 -2.66 -3.83 -5.12
C ARG A 33 -2.54 -2.52 -4.36
N ALA A 34 -3.54 -1.63 -4.45
CA ALA A 34 -3.56 -0.37 -3.73
C ALA A 34 -3.55 -0.60 -2.22
N ALA A 35 -4.44 -1.45 -1.71
CA ALA A 35 -4.50 -1.81 -0.29
C ALA A 35 -3.19 -2.44 0.21
N VAL A 36 -2.58 -3.34 -0.58
CA VAL A 36 -1.28 -3.95 -0.22
C VAL A 36 -0.17 -2.90 -0.17
N ARG A 37 -0.09 -1.99 -1.15
CA ARG A 37 0.92 -0.92 -1.16
C ARG A 37 0.75 0.01 0.05
N GLU A 38 -0.47 0.43 0.34
CA GLU A 38 -0.75 1.28 1.50
C GLU A 38 -0.32 0.59 2.80
N LYS A 39 -0.64 -0.70 2.93
CA LYS A 39 -0.27 -1.48 4.12
C LYS A 39 1.24 -1.69 4.28
N LEU A 40 1.98 -1.80 3.18
CA LEU A 40 3.45 -1.92 3.20
C LEU A 40 4.12 -0.56 3.47
N ASN A 41 3.64 0.51 2.84
CA ASN A 41 4.15 1.86 3.08
C ASN A 41 3.96 2.30 4.54
N GLU A 42 2.84 1.91 5.17
CA GLU A 42 2.60 2.14 6.61
C GLU A 42 3.65 1.42 7.49
N GLN A 43 4.07 0.21 7.10
CA GLN A 43 5.11 -0.54 7.81
C GLN A 43 6.51 0.07 7.61
N ASP A 44 6.82 0.51 6.39
CA ASP A 44 8.11 1.14 6.09
C ASP A 44 8.26 2.51 6.76
N ALA A 45 7.18 3.28 6.89
CA ALA A 45 7.17 4.54 7.63
C ALA A 45 7.48 4.36 9.14
N GLY A 46 7.23 3.17 9.70
CA GLY A 46 7.64 2.79 11.05
C GLY A 46 9.11 2.38 11.19
N THR A 47 9.82 2.19 10.06
CA THR A 47 11.19 1.65 10.03
C THR A 47 12.26 2.70 9.68
N GLU A 48 11.87 3.97 9.52
CA GLU A 48 12.82 5.09 9.42
C GLU A 48 13.57 5.23 10.77
N ARG A 49 14.77 4.65 10.84
CA ARG A 49 15.66 4.80 12.00
C ARG A 49 15.90 6.31 12.23
N PRO A 50 15.68 6.86 13.44
CA PRO A 50 15.86 8.28 13.75
C PRO A 50 17.23 8.86 13.36
N SER A 51 18.23 8.01 13.15
CA SER A 51 19.60 8.37 12.76
C SER A 51 19.72 9.02 11.38
N GLU A 52 18.83 8.76 10.41
CA GLU A 52 18.95 9.34 9.05
C GLU A 52 18.37 10.76 8.94
N LYS A 53 17.33 11.10 9.72
CA LYS A 53 16.78 12.46 9.76
C LYS A 53 17.77 13.51 10.25
N ARG A 54 18.73 13.12 11.13
CA ARG A 54 19.71 14.06 11.70
C ARG A 54 20.75 14.50 10.66
N ARG A 55 21.21 13.59 9.78
CA ARG A 55 22.28 13.87 8.80
C ARG A 55 21.83 14.81 7.69
N ARG A 56 20.56 14.71 7.25
CA ARG A 56 19.98 15.59 6.21
C ARG A 56 19.80 17.04 6.68
N ARG A 57 19.63 17.27 7.99
CA ARG A 57 19.47 18.62 8.56
C ARG A 57 20.80 19.36 8.69
N THR A 58 21.89 18.65 8.94
CA THR A 58 23.22 19.25 9.12
C THR A 58 23.82 19.73 7.80
N TYR A 59 23.55 19.04 6.68
CA TYR A 59 24.10 19.40 5.36
C TYR A 59 23.40 20.60 4.69
N LYS A 60 22.18 20.95 5.08
CA LYS A 60 21.45 22.12 4.55
C LYS A 60 21.80 23.43 5.28
N ARG A 61 22.68 23.37 6.27
CA ARG A 61 23.03 24.49 7.16
C ARG A 61 24.54 24.81 7.14
N ALA A 62 25.29 24.16 6.26
CA ALA A 62 26.70 24.42 5.98
C ALA A 62 26.82 25.08 4.60
#